data_AF-A0A955U1X0-F1
#
_entry.id   AF-A0A955U1X0-F1
#
_cell.length_a   1.000
_cell.length_b   1.000
_cell.length_c   1.000
_cell.angle_alpha   90.00
_cell.angle_beta   90.00
_cell.angle_gamma   90.00
#
_symmetry.space_group_name_H-M   'P 1'
#
loop_
_entity.id
_entity.type
_entity.pdbx_description
1 polymer ?
#
loop_
_entity_poly.entity_id
_entity_poly.type
_entity_poly.pdbx_seq_one_letter_code
_entity_poly.pdbx_strand_id
1 'polypeptide(L)'
;MKKDELTVVVFPGSTSAPQKYQLSKIRIKLALGSLLTLVLVLTGATFFLSQQYLKYQESESELASLRRESKVQKIQIEKFGHQVRNFESEMARLERFEKKLRVITAQENTTEVAEKNWGVGGPYGLTSVSFTTSLERDAQAMLDRISSNVDMMTNQAKIQQISFQELDEYFKSQRSLLLSTPSIWPTKGWVTSGFGFRKSPFTSLPEKHEGLDIATRKGAKVVAPAEGKVIVSGRTTGYGNMVEIDHGYGLVTRFGHNSKHLVKVGDRVRRGQVIALVGSTGRSTGPHLHYEVLLNGVPVNPRNYILAE
;
A
#
# COMPACT_ATOMS: atom_id res chain seq x y z
N MET A 1 -30.40 104.58 13.06
CA MET A 1 -31.72 103.98 12.76
C MET A 1 -31.90 103.82 11.26
N LYS A 2 -31.72 102.61 10.74
CA LYS A 2 -32.41 102.06 9.55
C LYS A 2 -32.49 100.56 9.81
N LYS A 3 -33.68 100.05 10.12
CA LYS A 3 -33.89 98.61 10.29
C LYS A 3 -33.83 98.00 8.89
N ASP A 4 -32.75 97.30 8.61
CA ASP A 4 -32.49 96.59 7.36
C ASP A 4 -33.43 95.38 7.24
N GLU A 5 -34.67 95.66 6.84
CA GLU A 5 -35.74 94.67 6.67
C GLU A 5 -35.93 94.35 5.18
N LEU A 6 -35.88 93.07 4.84
CA LEU A 6 -36.15 92.59 3.48
C LEU A 6 -37.65 92.26 3.40
N THR A 7 -38.38 92.96 2.53
CA THR A 7 -39.82 92.70 2.33
C THR A 7 -39.99 91.82 1.11
N VAL A 8 -40.37 90.56 1.32
CA VAL A 8 -40.72 89.64 0.23
C VAL A 8 -42.22 89.77 0.01
N VAL A 9 -42.60 90.20 -1.19
CA VAL A 9 -44.01 90.33 -1.59
C VAL A 9 -44.31 89.16 -2.51
N VAL A 10 -45.10 88.21 -2.01
CA VAL A 10 -45.54 87.05 -2.79
C VAL A 10 -46.90 87.40 -3.37
N PHE A 11 -47.05 87.20 -4.69
CA PHE A 11 -48.31 87.41 -5.41
C PHE A 11 -48.94 86.03 -5.71
N PRO A 12 -49.83 85.52 -4.84
CA PRO A 12 -50.53 84.27 -5.10
C PRO A 12 -51.68 84.53 -6.08
N GLY A 13 -51.37 84.57 -7.38
CA GLY A 13 -52.36 84.67 -8.46
C GLY A 13 -53.03 86.05 -8.62
N SER A 14 -53.68 86.23 -9.77
CA SER A 14 -54.05 87.55 -10.34
C SER A 14 -55.18 88.31 -9.64
N THR A 15 -55.86 87.72 -8.65
CA THR A 15 -57.03 88.34 -7.97
C THR A 15 -56.92 88.40 -6.44
N SER A 16 -55.75 88.08 -5.86
CA SER A 16 -55.52 88.08 -4.40
C SER A 16 -54.71 89.30 -3.96
N ALA A 17 -55.05 89.89 -2.80
CA ALA A 17 -54.27 90.99 -2.24
C ALA A 17 -52.83 90.54 -1.91
N PRO A 18 -51.80 91.35 -2.25
CA PRO A 18 -50.41 90.96 -2.06
C PRO A 18 -50.08 90.78 -0.57
N GLN A 19 -49.65 89.57 -0.20
CA GLN A 19 -49.19 89.29 1.16
C GLN A 19 -47.73 89.72 1.30
N LYS A 20 -47.51 90.67 2.23
CA LYS A 20 -46.19 91.23 2.52
C LYS A 20 -45.62 90.56 3.76
N TYR A 21 -44.53 89.81 3.60
CA TYR A 21 -43.78 89.25 4.72
C TYR A 21 -42.52 90.08 4.95
N GLN A 22 -42.46 90.74 6.11
CA GLN A 22 -41.28 91.49 6.55
C GLN A 22 -40.35 90.57 7.33
N LEU A 23 -39.17 90.30 6.78
CA LEU A 23 -38.17 89.44 7.41
C LEU A 23 -36.92 90.25 7.74
N SER A 24 -36.46 90.11 8.99
CA SER A 24 -35.18 90.69 9.43
C SER A 24 -34.01 89.93 8.80
N LYS A 25 -33.05 90.64 8.20
CA LYS A 25 -31.81 90.03 7.64
C LYS A 25 -31.05 89.17 8.66
N ILE A 26 -31.17 89.47 9.97
CA ILE A 26 -30.53 88.69 11.05
C ILE A 26 -31.17 87.29 11.19
N ARG A 27 -32.51 87.21 11.15
CA ARG A 27 -33.21 85.92 11.22
C ARG A 27 -32.92 85.05 9.99
N ILE A 28 -32.78 85.67 8.81
CA ILE A 28 -32.39 84.97 7.58
C ILE A 28 -30.96 84.43 7.70
N LYS A 29 -29.99 85.22 8.20
CA LYS A 29 -28.61 84.76 8.42
C LYS A 29 -28.51 83.61 9.44
N LEU A 30 -29.29 83.66 10.53
CA LEU A 30 -29.36 82.58 11.52
C LEU A 30 -29.99 81.32 10.93
N ALA A 31 -31.05 81.43 10.12
CA ALA A 31 -31.68 80.29 9.46
C ALA A 31 -30.77 79.66 8.38
N LEU A 32 -30.03 80.47 7.61
CA LEU A 32 -29.01 79.98 6.68
C LEU A 32 -27.84 79.32 7.41
N GLY A 33 -27.41 79.87 8.54
CA GLY A 33 -26.36 79.29 9.38
C GLY A 33 -26.79 77.95 9.99
N SER A 34 -28.01 77.85 10.53
CA SER A 34 -28.52 76.59 11.08
C SER A 34 -28.71 75.53 9.99
N LEU A 35 -29.21 75.92 8.81
CA LEU A 35 -29.31 75.04 7.65
C LEU A 35 -27.92 74.52 7.23
N LEU A 36 -26.91 75.39 7.17
CA LEU A 36 -25.53 75.00 6.85
C LEU A 36 -24.99 73.99 7.86
N THR A 37 -25.20 74.22 9.17
CA THR A 37 -24.76 73.28 10.21
C THR A 37 -25.50 71.94 10.13
N LEU A 38 -26.80 71.94 9.82
CA LEU A 38 -27.59 70.73 9.65
C LEU A 38 -27.07 69.90 8.47
N VAL A 39 -26.79 70.56 7.33
CA VAL A 39 -26.23 69.91 6.15
C VAL A 39 -24.86 69.31 6.47
N LEU A 40 -24.01 70.03 7.20
CA LEU A 40 -22.67 69.58 7.57
C LEU A 40 -22.72 68.35 8.48
N VAL A 41 -23.63 68.34 9.45
CA VAL A 41 -23.90 67.18 10.32
C VAL A 41 -24.44 66.00 9.51
N LEU A 42 -25.37 66.23 8.58
CA LEU A 42 -25.90 65.17 7.71
C LEU A 42 -24.81 64.55 6.83
N THR A 43 -23.95 65.38 6.25
CA THR A 43 -22.83 64.92 5.41
C THR A 43 -21.78 64.18 6.23
N GLY A 44 -21.50 64.62 7.46
CA GLY A 44 -20.60 63.92 8.37
C GLY A 44 -21.16 62.58 8.82
N ALA A 45 -22.46 62.52 9.14
CA ALA A 45 -23.15 61.28 9.51
C ALA A 45 -23.17 60.26 8.37
N THR A 46 -23.48 60.71 7.14
CA THR A 46 -23.46 59.82 5.96
C THR A 46 -22.05 59.33 5.63
N PHE A 47 -21.03 60.18 5.75
CA PHE A 47 -19.64 59.76 5.59
C PHE A 47 -19.20 58.76 6.67
N PHE A 48 -19.55 59.00 7.94
CA PHE A 48 -19.26 58.10 9.04
C PHE A 48 -19.94 56.73 8.87
N LEU A 49 -21.24 56.72 8.53
CA LEU A 49 -21.98 55.50 8.25
C LEU A 49 -21.40 54.75 7.03
N SER A 50 -20.97 55.47 5.99
CA SER A 50 -20.31 54.87 4.83
C SER A 50 -18.99 54.19 5.22
N GLN A 51 -18.16 54.82 6.06
CA GLN A 51 -16.91 54.22 6.54
C GLN A 51 -17.17 53.00 7.44
N GLN A 52 -18.18 53.08 8.30
CA GLN A 52 -18.61 51.97 9.15
C GLN A 52 -19.07 50.77 8.31
N TYR A 53 -19.82 51.04 7.24
CA TYR A 53 -20.31 50.02 6.31
C TYR A 53 -19.15 49.33 5.55
N LEU A 54 -18.18 50.09 5.06
CA LEU A 54 -17.01 49.54 4.37
C LEU A 54 -16.16 48.63 5.28
N LYS A 55 -15.91 49.05 6.53
CA LYS A 55 -15.20 48.20 7.50
C LYS A 55 -15.95 46.90 7.82
N TYR A 56 -17.27 46.97 7.92
CA TYR A 56 -18.10 45.79 8.16
C TYR A 56 -18.00 44.80 6.99
N GLN A 57 -17.99 45.31 5.76
CA GLN A 57 -17.87 44.49 4.56
C GLN A 57 -16.48 43.83 4.42
N GLU A 58 -15.41 44.53 4.81
CA GLU A 58 -14.06 43.98 4.87
C GLU A 58 -13.96 42.84 5.91
N SER A 59 -14.53 43.04 7.09
CA SER A 59 -14.54 42.03 8.17
C SER A 59 -15.30 40.74 7.79
N GLU A 60 -16.39 40.84 7.04
CA GLU A 60 -17.12 39.67 6.52
C GLU A 60 -16.27 38.89 5.50
N SER A 61 -15.50 39.59 4.67
CA SER A 61 -14.60 38.96 3.69
C SER A 61 -13.42 38.25 4.37
N GLU A 62 -12.87 38.85 5.42
CA GLU A 62 -11.81 38.27 6.25
C GLU A 62 -12.31 37.06 7.03
N LEU A 63 -13.51 37.14 7.61
CA LEU A 63 -14.14 36.00 8.28
C LEU A 63 -14.39 34.85 7.29
N ALA A 64 -14.78 35.16 6.06
CA ALA A 64 -14.98 34.17 5.02
C ALA A 64 -13.67 33.50 4.58
N SER A 65 -12.56 34.23 4.49
CA SER A 65 -11.24 33.65 4.16
C SER A 65 -10.70 32.78 5.29
N LEU A 66 -10.75 33.25 6.54
CA LEU A 66 -10.36 32.49 7.74
C LEU A 66 -11.14 31.18 7.88
N ARG A 67 -12.46 31.21 7.65
CA ARG A 67 -13.29 29.99 7.65
C ARG A 67 -12.91 29.00 6.55
N ARG A 68 -12.52 29.50 5.37
CA ARG A 68 -12.03 28.64 4.27
C ARG A 68 -10.70 28.01 4.65
N GLU A 69 -9.76 28.79 5.20
CA GLU A 69 -8.46 28.31 5.63
C GLU A 69 -8.57 27.24 6.72
N SER A 70 -9.39 27.48 7.75
CA SER A 70 -9.66 26.46 8.79
C SER A 70 -10.31 25.19 8.23
N LYS A 71 -11.21 25.31 7.23
CA LYS A 71 -11.77 24.13 6.54
C LYS A 71 -10.70 23.35 5.79
N VAL A 72 -9.83 24.05 5.06
CA VAL A 72 -8.73 23.41 4.31
C VAL A 72 -7.76 22.72 5.27
N GLN A 73 -7.40 23.38 6.37
CA GLN A 73 -6.52 22.80 7.39
C GLN A 73 -7.16 21.57 8.05
N LYS A 74 -8.46 21.59 8.31
CA LYS A 74 -9.20 20.40 8.79
C LYS A 74 -9.13 19.24 7.80
N ILE A 75 -9.33 19.50 6.51
CA ILE A 75 -9.22 18.47 5.46
C ILE A 75 -7.80 17.90 5.40
N GLN A 76 -6.77 18.74 5.53
CA GLN A 76 -5.37 18.30 5.55
C GLN A 76 -5.09 17.37 6.74
N ILE A 77 -5.60 17.71 7.93
CA ILE A 77 -5.42 16.90 9.14
C ILE A 77 -6.18 15.57 9.03
N GLU A 78 -7.41 15.57 8.50
CA GLU A 78 -8.16 14.34 8.24
C GLU A 78 -7.40 13.44 7.24
N LYS A 79 -6.89 14.02 6.16
CA LYS A 79 -6.07 13.29 5.17
C LYS A 79 -4.81 12.71 5.80
N PHE A 80 -4.12 13.46 6.65
CA PHE A 80 -2.95 12.98 7.38
C PHE A 80 -3.32 11.82 8.32
N GLY A 81 -4.43 11.93 9.06
CA GLY A 81 -4.93 10.83 9.89
C GLY A 81 -5.25 9.57 9.09
N HIS A 82 -5.80 9.71 7.88
CA HIS A 82 -5.95 8.58 6.95
C HIS A 82 -4.61 7.98 6.51
N GLN A 83 -3.60 8.81 6.20
CA GLN A 83 -2.27 8.33 5.83
C GLN A 83 -1.60 7.54 6.97
N VAL A 84 -1.73 8.02 8.21
CA VAL A 84 -1.18 7.32 9.37
C VAL A 84 -1.86 5.97 9.58
N ARG A 85 -3.20 5.91 9.53
CA ARG A 85 -3.93 4.63 9.63
C ARG A 85 -3.56 3.63 8.54
N ASN A 86 -3.37 4.10 7.30
CA ASN A 86 -2.93 3.24 6.21
C ASN A 86 -1.52 2.72 6.48
N PHE A 87 -0.61 3.58 6.96
CA PHE A 87 0.74 3.18 7.32
C PHE A 87 0.74 2.13 8.46
N GLU A 88 -0.05 2.34 9.51
CA GLU A 88 -0.21 1.36 10.59
C GLU A 88 -0.69 0.00 10.08
N SER A 89 -1.68 -0.01 9.19
CA SER A 89 -2.17 -1.25 8.56
C SER A 89 -1.09 -1.97 7.75
N GLU A 90 -0.29 -1.22 6.97
CA GLU A 90 0.82 -1.80 6.20
C GLU A 90 1.93 -2.34 7.11
N MET A 91 2.29 -1.64 8.19
CA MET A 91 3.25 -2.13 9.18
C MET A 91 2.78 -3.41 9.86
N ALA A 92 1.50 -3.48 10.28
CA ALA A 92 0.93 -4.69 10.87
C ALA A 92 0.89 -5.86 9.87
N ARG A 93 0.71 -5.58 8.58
CA ARG A 93 0.80 -6.60 7.52
C ARG A 93 2.23 -7.12 7.36
N LEU A 94 3.22 -6.22 7.38
CA LEU A 94 4.64 -6.56 7.29
C LEU A 94 5.08 -7.43 8.48
N GLU A 95 4.67 -7.09 9.70
CA GLU A 95 4.97 -7.86 10.91
C GLU A 95 4.44 -9.30 10.81
N ARG A 96 3.18 -9.48 10.38
CA ARG A 96 2.61 -10.81 10.15
C ARG A 96 3.34 -11.61 9.07
N PHE A 97 3.77 -10.92 8.01
CA PHE A 97 4.54 -11.55 6.93
C PHE A 97 5.90 -12.01 7.43
N GLU A 98 6.61 -11.18 8.19
CA GLU A 98 7.87 -11.53 8.83
C GLU A 98 7.72 -12.74 9.77
N LYS A 99 6.70 -12.72 10.64
CA LYS A 99 6.40 -13.85 11.54
C LYS A 99 6.16 -15.14 10.77
N LYS A 100 5.42 -15.07 9.66
CA LYS A 100 5.20 -16.22 8.78
C LYS A 100 6.49 -16.72 8.14
N LEU A 101 7.37 -15.83 7.69
CA LEU A 101 8.68 -16.20 7.17
C LEU A 101 9.53 -16.90 8.24
N ARG A 102 9.55 -16.37 9.47
CA ARG A 102 10.32 -16.94 10.59
C ARG A 102 9.85 -18.35 10.98
N VAL A 103 8.55 -18.60 10.94
CA VAL A 103 7.98 -19.96 11.17
C VAL A 103 8.40 -20.92 10.06
N ILE A 104 8.38 -20.47 8.79
CA ILE A 104 8.79 -21.30 7.64
C ILE A 104 10.29 -21.62 7.68
N THR A 105 11.13 -20.71 8.16
CA THR A 105 12.57 -20.91 8.28
C THR A 105 12.99 -21.76 9.48
N ALA A 106 12.03 -22.34 10.21
CA ALA A 106 12.26 -23.19 11.40
C ALA A 106 13.15 -22.52 12.47
N GLN A 107 13.17 -21.19 12.51
CA GLN A 107 13.91 -20.42 13.50
C GLN A 107 13.01 -20.18 14.73
N GLU A 108 12.58 -21.27 15.37
CA GLU A 108 11.85 -21.21 16.66
C GLU A 108 12.80 -20.97 17.85
N ASN A 109 14.12 -21.16 17.68
CA ASN A 109 15.08 -21.21 18.80
C ASN A 109 16.01 -19.99 18.93
N THR A 110 15.61 -18.80 18.46
CA THR A 110 16.23 -17.52 18.91
C THR A 110 15.20 -16.66 19.62
N THR A 111 14.48 -17.31 20.54
CA THR A 111 13.79 -16.68 21.66
C THR A 111 14.84 -16.06 22.59
N GLU A 112 15.26 -14.83 22.28
CA GLU A 112 15.83 -13.93 23.30
C GLU A 112 15.77 -12.45 22.89
N VAL A 113 15.57 -12.12 21.61
CA VAL A 113 15.49 -10.71 21.16
C VAL A 113 14.05 -10.23 20.91
N ALA A 114 13.09 -11.13 20.67
CA ALA A 114 11.72 -10.77 20.29
C ALA A 114 10.67 -10.95 21.40
N GLU A 115 11.02 -11.54 22.55
CA GLU A 115 10.13 -11.61 23.73
C GLU A 115 10.27 -10.38 24.65
N LYS A 116 10.82 -9.27 24.15
CA LYS A 116 10.56 -7.99 24.81
C LYS A 116 9.15 -7.58 24.41
N ASN A 117 8.18 -7.96 25.23
CA ASN A 117 6.80 -7.50 25.27
C ASN A 117 6.67 -6.03 24.82
N TRP A 118 6.47 -5.81 23.52
CA TRP A 118 5.81 -4.62 23.01
C TRP A 118 4.35 -5.02 22.77
N GLY A 119 3.68 -5.39 23.86
CA GLY A 119 2.22 -5.48 23.86
C GLY A 119 1.66 -4.08 23.61
N VAL A 120 1.41 -3.75 22.36
CA VAL A 120 0.60 -2.58 21.99
C VAL A 120 -0.72 -3.10 21.41
N GLY A 121 -1.50 -3.72 22.29
CA GLY A 121 -2.88 -4.07 22.02
C GLY A 121 -3.73 -2.80 22.10
N GLY A 122 -3.89 -2.12 20.97
CA GLY A 122 -4.81 -1.00 20.85
C GLY A 122 -4.58 -0.20 19.57
N PRO A 123 -5.63 0.41 18.99
CA PRO A 123 -5.43 1.43 17.96
C PRO A 123 -4.47 2.48 18.53
N TYR A 124 -3.45 2.89 17.78
CA TYR A 124 -2.46 3.88 18.20
C TYR A 124 -3.11 5.27 18.38
N GLY A 125 -3.96 5.43 19.39
CA GLY A 125 -4.47 6.70 19.91
C GLY A 125 -5.19 7.64 18.93
N LEU A 126 -5.39 7.27 17.67
CA LEU A 126 -6.06 8.09 16.66
C LEU A 126 -7.55 7.76 16.59
N THR A 127 -8.19 7.63 17.75
CA THR A 127 -9.65 7.82 17.80
C THR A 127 -9.93 9.26 17.38
N SER A 128 -10.90 9.41 16.47
CA SER A 128 -11.36 10.67 15.91
C SER A 128 -11.33 11.79 16.96
N VAL A 129 -10.28 12.61 16.93
CA VAL A 129 -10.15 13.75 17.83
C VAL A 129 -11.35 14.63 17.51
N SER A 130 -12.31 14.69 18.43
CA SER A 130 -13.46 15.60 18.34
C SER A 130 -12.91 17.02 18.29
N PHE A 131 -12.89 17.55 17.07
CA PHE A 131 -12.33 18.84 16.70
C PHE A 131 -13.26 19.98 17.15
N THR A 132 -13.35 20.18 18.46
CA THR A 132 -14.10 21.32 19.04
C THR A 132 -13.16 22.18 19.87
N THR A 133 -12.56 23.15 19.17
CA THR A 133 -12.01 24.45 19.63
C THR A 133 -11.82 24.69 21.13
N SER A 134 -10.56 24.88 21.52
CA SER A 134 -10.05 26.01 22.32
C SER A 134 -8.57 26.30 21.99
N LEU A 135 -8.11 27.50 22.36
CA LEU A 135 -6.92 28.21 21.88
C LEU A 135 -5.59 27.44 22.00
N GLU A 136 -4.65 27.75 21.09
CA GLU A 136 -3.17 27.62 21.08
C GLU A 136 -2.48 26.55 21.96
N ARG A 137 -2.81 26.42 23.25
CA ARG A 137 -2.33 25.33 24.13
C ARG A 137 -2.75 23.95 23.64
N ASP A 138 -3.95 23.82 23.06
CA ASP A 138 -4.41 22.56 22.49
C ASP A 138 -3.67 22.23 21.18
N ALA A 139 -3.24 23.25 20.43
CA ALA A 139 -2.43 23.07 19.23
C ALA A 139 -1.00 22.59 19.59
N GLN A 140 -0.39 23.13 20.64
CA GLN A 140 0.92 22.69 21.12
C GLN A 140 0.89 21.23 21.62
N ALA A 141 -0.11 20.88 22.44
CA ALA A 141 -0.30 19.51 22.91
C ALA A 141 -0.59 18.54 21.76
N MET A 142 -1.23 19.01 20.68
CA MET A 142 -1.44 18.22 19.47
C MET A 142 -0.14 17.98 18.70
N LEU A 143 0.71 19.01 18.56
CA LEU A 143 2.02 18.88 17.93
C LEU A 143 2.93 17.92 18.71
N ASP A 144 2.91 17.97 20.03
CA ASP A 144 3.69 17.05 20.88
C ASP A 144 3.24 15.59 20.70
N ARG A 145 1.92 15.34 20.62
CA ARG A 145 1.37 14.00 20.35
C ARG A 145 1.74 13.51 18.96
N ILE A 146 1.69 14.38 17.94
CA ILE A 146 2.08 14.01 16.58
C ILE A 146 3.57 13.70 16.53
N SER A 147 4.43 14.52 17.13
CA SER A 147 5.87 14.28 17.20
C SER A 147 6.18 12.95 17.88
N SER A 148 5.58 12.70 19.05
CA SER A 148 5.77 11.45 19.78
C SER A 148 5.32 10.21 18.99
N ASN A 149 4.19 10.31 18.28
CA ASN A 149 3.71 9.23 17.42
C ASN A 149 4.64 8.99 16.23
N VAL A 150 5.11 10.06 15.57
CA VAL A 150 6.08 9.97 14.46
C VAL A 150 7.40 9.35 14.93
N ASP A 151 7.88 9.71 16.12
CA ASP A 151 9.08 9.14 16.71
C ASP A 151 8.90 7.64 17.00
N MET A 152 7.76 7.26 17.56
CA MET A 152 7.42 5.85 17.79
C MET A 152 7.35 5.08 16.46
N MET A 153 6.67 5.60 15.44
CA MET A 153 6.59 4.99 14.11
C MET A 153 7.98 4.85 13.47
N THR A 154 8.83 5.87 13.62
CA THR A 154 10.20 5.85 13.11
C THR A 154 11.02 4.75 13.79
N ASN A 155 10.88 4.59 15.10
CA ASN A 155 11.55 3.53 15.84
C ASN A 155 11.04 2.14 15.44
N GLN A 156 9.73 1.98 15.28
CA GLN A 156 9.13 0.74 14.77
C GLN A 156 9.63 0.39 13.37
N ALA A 157 9.67 1.37 12.46
CA ALA A 157 10.19 1.17 11.12
C ALA A 157 11.67 0.75 11.12
N LYS A 158 12.50 1.34 12.00
CA LYS A 158 13.91 0.94 12.17
C LYS A 158 14.05 -0.49 12.67
N ILE A 159 13.28 -0.90 13.68
CA ILE A 159 13.30 -2.27 14.20
C ILE A 159 12.88 -3.26 13.12
N GLN A 160 11.78 -2.96 12.42
CA GLN A 160 11.29 -3.79 11.31
C GLN A 160 12.34 -3.91 10.19
N GLN A 161 13.04 -2.83 9.87
CA GLN A 161 14.10 -2.83 8.87
C GLN A 161 15.28 -3.73 9.27
N ILE A 162 15.71 -3.69 10.54
CA ILE A 162 16.79 -4.56 11.04
C ILE A 162 16.37 -6.03 10.93
N SER A 163 15.16 -6.38 11.34
CA SER A 163 14.66 -7.75 11.23
C SER A 163 14.61 -8.24 9.77
N PHE A 164 14.18 -7.37 8.84
CA PHE A 164 14.22 -7.70 7.41
C PHE A 164 15.64 -7.88 6.87
N GLN A 165 16.63 -7.12 7.36
CA GLN A 165 18.03 -7.31 6.98
C GLN A 165 18.57 -8.66 7.46
N GLU A 166 18.26 -9.07 8.70
CA GLU A 166 18.63 -10.40 9.22
C GLU A 166 17.99 -11.52 8.39
N LEU A 167 16.73 -11.38 8.01
CA LEU A 167 16.07 -12.32 7.11
C LEU A 167 16.70 -12.35 5.72
N ASP A 168 17.08 -11.21 5.15
CA ASP A 168 17.77 -11.14 3.86
C ASP A 168 19.14 -11.84 3.91
N GLU A 169 19.92 -11.64 4.98
CA GLU A 169 21.17 -12.35 5.19
C GLU A 169 20.95 -13.86 5.36
N TYR A 170 19.91 -14.26 6.10
CA TYR A 170 19.53 -15.67 6.22
C TYR A 170 19.14 -16.26 4.87
N PHE A 171 18.28 -15.60 4.07
CA PHE A 171 17.91 -16.08 2.75
C PHE A 171 19.07 -16.09 1.77
N LYS A 172 20.02 -15.15 1.89
CA LYS A 172 21.29 -15.20 1.14
C LYS A 172 22.11 -16.42 1.54
N SER A 173 22.19 -16.74 2.83
CA SER A 173 22.89 -17.93 3.32
C SER A 173 22.21 -19.24 2.88
N GLN A 174 20.88 -19.26 2.83
CA GLN A 174 20.07 -20.41 2.41
C GLN A 174 19.77 -20.43 0.90
N ARG A 175 20.24 -19.43 0.14
CA ARG A 175 19.98 -19.31 -1.30
C ARG A 175 20.44 -20.54 -2.05
N SER A 176 21.58 -21.09 -1.66
CA SER A 176 22.11 -22.34 -2.22
C SER A 176 21.13 -23.49 -2.04
N LEU A 177 20.62 -23.70 -0.81
CA LEU A 177 19.64 -24.74 -0.51
C LEU A 177 18.32 -24.54 -1.26
N LEU A 178 17.82 -23.31 -1.32
CA LEU A 178 16.59 -22.98 -2.04
C LEU A 178 16.71 -23.19 -3.54
N LEU A 179 17.87 -22.92 -4.15
CA LEU A 179 18.13 -23.17 -5.57
C LEU A 179 18.27 -24.68 -5.86
N SER A 180 18.81 -25.44 -4.91
CA SER A 180 18.95 -26.90 -4.96
C SER A 180 17.64 -27.66 -4.70
N THR A 181 16.62 -27.04 -4.10
CA THR A 181 15.36 -27.73 -3.77
C THR A 181 14.43 -27.82 -4.99
N PRO A 182 13.98 -29.02 -5.42
CA PRO A 182 13.20 -29.21 -6.65
C PRO A 182 11.74 -28.73 -6.50
N SER A 183 11.50 -27.44 -6.73
CA SER A 183 10.24 -26.78 -6.34
C SER A 183 9.20 -26.57 -7.44
N ILE A 184 9.53 -26.85 -8.71
CA ILE A 184 8.62 -26.65 -9.84
C ILE A 184 8.24 -27.98 -10.51
N TRP A 185 7.13 -27.96 -11.25
CA TRP A 185 6.73 -29.09 -12.09
C TRP A 185 7.77 -29.37 -13.19
N PRO A 186 8.22 -30.64 -13.37
CA PRO A 186 9.23 -30.98 -14.37
C PRO A 186 8.65 -31.04 -15.80
N THR A 187 7.33 -31.16 -15.94
CA THR A 187 6.64 -31.04 -17.23
C THR A 187 5.17 -30.68 -17.00
N LYS A 188 4.49 -30.17 -18.04
CA LYS A 188 3.05 -29.91 -18.01
C LYS A 188 2.31 -31.18 -18.46
N GLY A 189 1.43 -31.70 -17.62
CA GLY A 189 0.68 -32.92 -17.91
C GLY A 189 -0.23 -33.36 -16.77
N TRP A 190 -0.80 -34.55 -16.93
CA TRP A 190 -1.74 -35.14 -15.98
C TRP A 190 -1.03 -36.22 -15.18
N VAL A 191 -1.14 -36.18 -13.85
CA VAL A 191 -0.59 -37.24 -13.00
C VAL A 191 -1.43 -38.51 -13.18
N THR A 192 -0.87 -39.53 -13.81
CA THR A 192 -1.52 -40.83 -14.03
C THR A 192 -1.18 -41.85 -12.97
N SER A 193 -0.05 -41.70 -12.28
CA SER A 193 0.31 -42.54 -11.15
C SER A 193 1.13 -41.79 -10.12
N GLY A 194 0.72 -41.90 -8.85
CA GLY A 194 1.43 -41.33 -7.69
C GLY A 194 2.52 -42.23 -7.14
N PHE A 195 3.31 -41.69 -6.21
CA PHE A 195 4.29 -42.41 -5.41
C PHE A 195 3.62 -43.36 -4.43
N GLY A 196 4.21 -44.54 -4.19
CA GLY A 196 3.73 -45.53 -3.22
C GLY A 196 3.28 -46.86 -3.85
N PHE A 197 2.58 -47.68 -3.07
CA PHE A 197 2.14 -49.00 -3.53
C PHE A 197 0.98 -48.92 -4.53
N ARG A 198 1.12 -49.59 -5.67
CA ARG A 198 0.09 -49.70 -6.71
C ARG A 198 0.05 -51.12 -7.29
N LYS A 199 -0.99 -51.45 -8.06
CA LYS A 199 -0.97 -52.63 -8.92
C LYS A 199 -0.10 -52.35 -10.15
N SER A 200 0.84 -53.24 -10.44
CA SER A 200 1.72 -53.10 -11.59
C SER A 200 0.91 -53.18 -12.88
N PRO A 201 1.07 -52.22 -13.82
CA PRO A 201 0.39 -52.28 -15.11
C PRO A 201 0.94 -53.40 -16.01
N PHE A 202 2.05 -54.04 -15.65
CA PHE A 202 2.68 -55.11 -16.44
C PHE A 202 2.39 -56.51 -15.89
N THR A 203 2.35 -56.67 -14.56
CA THR A 203 2.20 -57.99 -13.92
C THR A 203 0.91 -58.13 -13.12
N SER A 204 0.14 -57.04 -12.93
CA SER A 204 -1.03 -56.97 -12.05
C SER A 204 -0.77 -57.26 -10.56
N LEU A 205 0.48 -57.48 -10.17
CA LEU A 205 0.90 -57.69 -8.79
C LEU A 205 1.16 -56.35 -8.07
N PRO A 206 1.11 -56.30 -6.73
CA PRO A 206 1.52 -55.11 -5.97
C PRO A 206 2.98 -54.74 -6.24
N GLU A 207 3.23 -53.49 -6.62
CA GLU A 207 4.54 -52.91 -6.92
C GLU A 207 4.65 -51.54 -6.22
N LYS A 208 5.82 -51.23 -5.66
CA LYS A 208 6.10 -49.90 -5.11
C LYS A 208 6.57 -48.99 -6.24
N HIS A 209 5.83 -47.92 -6.49
CA HIS A 209 6.18 -46.88 -7.43
C HIS A 209 7.02 -45.80 -6.75
N GLU A 210 8.26 -45.63 -7.19
CA GLU A 210 9.26 -44.77 -6.54
C GLU A 210 9.20 -43.31 -7.00
N GLY A 211 8.25 -42.96 -7.86
CA GLY A 211 8.12 -41.63 -8.43
C GLY A 211 6.69 -41.22 -8.76
N LEU A 212 6.59 -40.29 -9.71
CA LEU A 212 5.37 -39.69 -10.21
C LEU A 212 5.33 -39.86 -11.74
N ASP A 213 4.29 -40.50 -12.25
CA ASP A 213 4.07 -40.64 -13.70
C ASP A 213 3.18 -39.49 -14.17
N ILE A 214 3.72 -38.64 -15.05
CA ILE A 214 3.04 -37.47 -15.62
C ILE A 214 2.81 -37.74 -17.11
N ALA A 215 1.57 -38.07 -17.48
CA ALA A 215 1.18 -38.27 -18.86
C ALA A 215 1.15 -36.94 -19.61
N THR A 216 1.81 -36.91 -20.77
CA THR A 216 1.86 -35.74 -21.64
C THR A 216 2.22 -36.15 -23.07
N ARG A 217 2.19 -35.21 -24.01
CA ARG A 217 2.46 -35.49 -25.43
C ARG A 217 3.93 -35.89 -25.62
N LYS A 218 4.18 -36.87 -26.50
CA LYS A 218 5.55 -37.21 -26.94
C LYS A 218 6.24 -35.94 -27.49
N GLY A 219 7.46 -35.68 -27.07
CA GLY A 219 8.21 -34.47 -27.42
C GLY A 219 7.92 -33.26 -26.54
N ALA A 220 7.05 -33.35 -25.53
CA ALA A 220 6.87 -32.29 -24.54
C ALA A 220 8.19 -32.01 -23.81
N LYS A 221 8.37 -30.75 -23.39
CA LYS A 221 9.58 -30.31 -22.69
C LYS A 221 9.63 -30.88 -21.28
N VAL A 222 10.78 -31.44 -20.91
CA VAL A 222 11.14 -31.79 -19.53
C VAL A 222 12.11 -30.74 -19.04
N VAL A 223 11.82 -30.12 -17.90
CA VAL A 223 12.63 -29.06 -17.29
C VAL A 223 13.22 -29.49 -15.96
N ALA A 224 14.39 -28.93 -15.63
CA ALA A 224 15.03 -29.15 -14.33
C ALA A 224 14.24 -28.42 -13.22
N PRO A 225 13.82 -29.11 -12.14
CA PRO A 225 13.03 -28.51 -11.07
C PRO A 225 13.87 -27.65 -10.11
N ALA A 226 15.19 -27.77 -10.16
CA ALA A 226 16.18 -27.06 -9.36
C ALA A 226 17.49 -26.89 -10.12
N GLU A 227 18.39 -26.06 -9.61
CA GLU A 227 19.77 -25.98 -10.11
C GLU A 227 20.55 -27.22 -9.70
N GLY A 228 21.43 -27.71 -10.58
CA GLY A 228 22.21 -28.91 -10.28
C GLY A 228 23.20 -29.27 -11.38
N LYS A 229 23.84 -30.42 -11.21
CA LYS A 229 24.78 -31.02 -12.16
C LYS A 229 24.22 -32.33 -12.67
N VAL A 230 24.23 -32.52 -13.99
CA VAL A 230 23.81 -33.78 -14.61
C VAL A 230 24.84 -34.86 -14.29
N ILE A 231 24.42 -35.89 -13.58
CA ILE A 231 25.26 -37.03 -13.19
C ILE A 231 25.01 -38.26 -14.07
N VAL A 232 23.82 -38.39 -14.66
CA VAL A 232 23.49 -39.42 -15.64
C VAL A 232 22.75 -38.81 -16.82
N SER A 233 23.12 -39.19 -18.05
CA SER A 233 22.38 -38.92 -19.28
C SER A 233 22.62 -40.07 -20.24
N GLY A 234 21.75 -41.07 -20.21
CA GLY A 234 21.96 -42.32 -20.95
C GLY A 234 20.78 -43.28 -20.87
N ARG A 235 20.99 -44.52 -21.32
CA ARG A 235 19.96 -45.56 -21.25
C ARG A 235 20.14 -46.42 -20.00
N THR A 236 19.10 -46.51 -19.19
CA THR A 236 19.05 -47.29 -17.95
C THR A 236 17.96 -48.35 -18.05
N THR A 237 18.23 -49.56 -17.57
CA THR A 237 17.25 -50.66 -17.54
C THR A 237 16.01 -50.25 -16.74
N GLY A 238 14.82 -50.58 -17.26
CA GLY A 238 13.55 -50.15 -16.67
C GLY A 238 13.14 -48.72 -17.08
N TYR A 239 14.01 -47.73 -16.83
CA TYR A 239 13.74 -46.31 -17.11
C TYR A 239 13.82 -45.92 -18.60
N GLY A 240 14.51 -46.71 -19.43
CA GLY A 240 14.77 -46.32 -20.81
C GLY A 240 15.79 -45.20 -20.87
N ASN A 241 15.58 -44.18 -21.70
CA ASN A 241 16.44 -43.00 -21.70
C ASN A 241 16.16 -42.15 -20.46
N MET A 242 17.19 -41.97 -19.64
CA MET A 242 17.11 -41.33 -18.33
C MET A 242 18.12 -40.20 -18.20
N VAL A 243 17.67 -39.11 -17.57
CA VAL A 243 18.53 -38.04 -17.04
C VAL A 243 18.45 -38.06 -15.53
N GLU A 244 19.59 -37.88 -14.86
CA GLU A 244 19.67 -37.72 -13.40
C GLU A 244 20.47 -36.47 -13.07
N ILE A 245 19.92 -35.63 -12.19
CA ILE A 245 20.52 -34.37 -11.77
C ILE A 245 20.75 -34.41 -10.27
N ASP A 246 22.01 -34.18 -9.87
CA ASP A 246 22.39 -33.93 -8.50
C ASP A 246 22.27 -32.45 -8.20
N HIS A 247 21.39 -32.11 -7.25
CA HIS A 247 21.15 -30.75 -6.82
C HIS A 247 22.01 -30.34 -5.62
N GLY A 248 22.79 -31.27 -5.04
CA GLY A 248 23.49 -31.07 -3.77
C GLY A 248 22.60 -31.33 -2.56
N TYR A 249 23.18 -31.26 -1.35
CA TYR A 249 22.48 -31.53 -0.08
C TYR A 249 21.76 -32.90 -0.02
N GLY A 250 22.26 -33.87 -0.81
CA GLY A 250 21.66 -35.21 -0.91
C GLY A 250 20.41 -35.29 -1.78
N LEU A 251 20.00 -34.21 -2.45
CA LEU A 251 18.83 -34.18 -3.34
C LEU A 251 19.22 -34.54 -4.77
N VAL A 252 18.55 -35.56 -5.31
CA VAL A 252 18.72 -36.02 -6.68
C VAL A 252 17.36 -36.15 -7.35
N THR A 253 17.26 -35.75 -8.62
CA THR A 253 16.04 -35.97 -9.42
C THR A 253 16.32 -36.84 -10.63
N ARG A 254 15.37 -37.74 -10.94
CA ARG A 254 15.44 -38.63 -12.11
C ARG A 254 14.28 -38.39 -13.06
N PHE A 255 14.58 -38.46 -14.35
CA PHE A 255 13.66 -38.24 -15.45
C PHE A 255 13.74 -39.43 -16.40
N GLY A 256 12.79 -40.35 -16.30
CA GLY A 256 12.72 -41.57 -17.10
C GLY A 256 11.85 -41.44 -18.35
N HIS A 257 11.95 -42.45 -19.21
CA HIS A 257 11.16 -42.63 -20.44
C HIS A 257 11.35 -41.54 -21.50
N ASN A 258 12.45 -40.80 -21.49
CA ASN A 258 12.69 -39.69 -22.41
C ASN A 258 12.81 -40.14 -23.88
N SER A 259 12.39 -39.30 -24.83
CA SER A 259 12.65 -39.54 -26.25
C SER A 259 14.04 -39.07 -26.66
N LYS A 260 14.50 -37.95 -26.10
CA LYS A 260 15.80 -37.34 -26.40
C LYS A 260 16.31 -36.56 -25.18
N HIS A 261 17.61 -36.65 -24.91
CA HIS A 261 18.29 -35.80 -23.94
C HIS A 261 18.87 -34.56 -24.62
N LEU A 262 18.75 -33.41 -23.98
CA LEU A 262 19.30 -32.14 -24.43
C LEU A 262 20.53 -31.70 -23.62
N VAL A 263 20.90 -32.51 -22.63
CA VAL A 263 22.04 -32.27 -21.72
C VAL A 263 22.93 -33.51 -21.64
N LYS A 264 24.20 -33.29 -21.31
CA LYS A 264 25.24 -34.30 -21.15
C LYS A 264 25.69 -34.41 -19.70
N VAL A 265 26.29 -35.54 -19.34
CA VAL A 265 26.92 -35.72 -18.02
C VAL A 265 27.98 -34.64 -17.81
N GLY A 266 27.93 -33.98 -16.66
CA GLY A 266 28.81 -32.86 -16.31
C GLY A 266 28.20 -31.48 -16.47
N ASP A 267 27.12 -31.34 -17.27
CA ASP A 267 26.47 -30.05 -17.51
C ASP A 267 25.85 -29.49 -16.22
N ARG A 268 26.02 -28.19 -16.00
CA ARG A 268 25.28 -27.45 -14.98
C ARG A 268 23.96 -26.98 -15.57
N VAL A 269 22.86 -27.26 -14.86
CA VAL A 269 21.52 -26.88 -15.27
C VAL A 269 20.92 -25.90 -14.28
N ARG A 270 20.12 -24.95 -14.79
CA ARG A 270 19.36 -24.01 -13.98
C ARG A 270 17.92 -24.47 -13.81
N ARG A 271 17.25 -24.04 -12.75
CA ARG A 271 15.81 -24.25 -12.57
C ARG A 271 15.04 -23.76 -13.82
N GLY A 272 14.14 -24.58 -14.35
CA GLY A 272 13.34 -24.30 -15.54
C GLY A 272 14.06 -24.55 -16.87
N GLN A 273 15.35 -24.89 -16.88
CA GLN A 273 16.07 -25.24 -18.10
C GLN A 273 15.53 -26.53 -18.69
N VAL A 274 15.33 -26.57 -20.01
CA VAL A 274 14.89 -27.78 -20.71
C VAL A 274 16.06 -28.77 -20.78
N ILE A 275 15.86 -29.97 -20.23
CA ILE A 275 16.89 -31.01 -20.11
C ILE A 275 16.63 -32.22 -21.01
N ALA A 276 15.37 -32.49 -21.34
CA ALA A 276 14.99 -33.63 -22.15
C ALA A 276 13.63 -33.39 -22.82
N LEU A 277 13.25 -34.32 -23.69
CA LEU A 277 11.93 -34.39 -24.30
C LEU A 277 11.23 -35.67 -23.85
N VAL A 278 9.95 -35.58 -23.53
CA VAL A 278 9.12 -36.73 -23.11
C VAL A 278 9.07 -37.77 -24.23
N GLY A 279 9.09 -39.04 -23.84
CA GLY A 279 9.04 -40.18 -24.75
C GLY A 279 8.20 -41.32 -24.20
N SER A 280 8.54 -42.53 -24.62
CA SER A 280 7.90 -43.78 -24.19
C SER A 280 8.93 -44.92 -24.25
N THR A 281 10.18 -44.64 -23.88
CA THR A 281 11.29 -45.61 -23.96
C THR A 281 11.40 -46.44 -22.69
N GLY A 282 11.92 -47.67 -22.78
CA GLY A 282 12.04 -48.53 -21.60
C GLY A 282 10.70 -49.18 -21.26
N ARG A 283 10.46 -49.42 -19.97
CA ARG A 283 9.23 -50.08 -19.51
C ARG A 283 8.11 -49.04 -19.32
N SER A 284 7.41 -48.74 -20.41
CA SER A 284 6.38 -47.70 -20.46
C SER A 284 5.15 -48.17 -21.25
N THR A 285 3.95 -47.81 -20.78
CA THR A 285 2.66 -48.14 -21.44
C THR A 285 2.21 -47.09 -22.45
N GLY A 286 2.91 -45.96 -22.55
CA GLY A 286 2.58 -44.86 -23.46
C GLY A 286 3.35 -43.58 -23.11
N PRO A 287 3.19 -42.48 -23.87
CA PRO A 287 3.95 -41.25 -23.64
C PRO A 287 3.70 -40.64 -22.25
N HIS A 288 4.73 -40.65 -21.39
CA HIS A 288 4.72 -40.02 -20.08
C HIS A 288 6.14 -39.74 -19.58
N LEU A 289 6.26 -38.82 -18.63
CA LEU A 289 7.47 -38.61 -17.83
C LEU A 289 7.35 -39.40 -16.54
N HIS A 290 8.33 -40.25 -16.25
CA HIS A 290 8.52 -40.82 -14.92
C HIS A 290 9.49 -39.93 -14.14
N TYR A 291 9.03 -39.35 -13.03
CA TYR A 291 9.78 -38.37 -12.24
C TYR A 291 9.99 -38.84 -10.80
N GLU A 292 11.23 -38.96 -10.37
CA GLU A 292 11.59 -39.30 -8.99
C GLU A 292 12.32 -38.15 -8.31
N VAL A 293 12.12 -38.04 -6.99
CA VAL A 293 12.94 -37.23 -6.09
C VAL A 293 13.56 -38.17 -5.08
N LEU A 294 14.88 -38.10 -4.91
CA LEU A 294 15.63 -38.89 -3.96
C LEU A 294 16.27 -37.96 -2.94
N LEU A 295 16.15 -38.30 -1.67
CA LEU A 295 16.84 -37.64 -0.56
C LEU A 295 17.81 -38.66 0.06
N ASN A 296 19.11 -38.36 0.00
CA ASN A 296 20.18 -39.24 0.46
C ASN A 296 20.09 -40.66 -0.15
N GLY A 297 19.71 -40.74 -1.43
CA GLY A 297 19.55 -42.00 -2.16
C GLY A 297 18.24 -42.74 -1.90
N VAL A 298 17.36 -42.22 -1.04
CA VAL A 298 16.04 -42.82 -0.75
C VAL A 298 14.95 -42.11 -1.56
N PRO A 299 14.14 -42.82 -2.36
CA PRO A 299 13.00 -42.22 -3.06
C PRO A 299 11.96 -41.66 -2.08
N VAL A 300 11.59 -40.41 -2.27
CA VAL A 300 10.60 -39.68 -1.47
C VAL A 300 9.47 -39.20 -2.37
N ASN A 301 8.31 -38.92 -1.79
CA ASN A 301 7.14 -38.49 -2.55
C ASN A 301 7.41 -37.14 -3.25
N PRO A 302 7.46 -37.08 -4.60
CA PRO A 302 7.77 -35.85 -5.32
C PRO A 302 6.75 -34.73 -5.08
N ARG A 303 5.50 -35.05 -4.73
CA ARG A 303 4.45 -34.05 -4.46
C ARG A 303 4.78 -33.16 -3.26
N ASN A 304 5.63 -33.61 -2.34
CA ASN A 304 6.01 -32.82 -1.17
C ASN A 304 6.98 -31.68 -1.52
N TYR A 305 7.60 -31.73 -2.70
CA TYR A 305 8.59 -30.75 -3.14
C TYR A 305 8.03 -29.75 -4.14
N ILE A 306 7.02 -30.15 -4.92
CA ILE A 306 6.44 -29.30 -5.97
C ILE A 306 5.49 -28.27 -5.33
N LEU A 307 5.81 -26.99 -5.51
CA LEU A 307 4.92 -25.89 -5.10
C LEU A 307 3.78 -25.78 -6.11
N ALA A 308 2.54 -25.70 -5.62
CA ALA A 308 1.37 -25.42 -6.47
C ALA A 308 1.47 -23.99 -7.02
N GLU A 309 1.21 -23.82 -8.33
CA GLU A 309 0.97 -22.50 -8.94
C GLU A 309 -0.35 -21.89 -8.45
#